data_AF-A0A1H1QFH5-F1
#
_entry.id   AF-A0A1H1QFH5-F1
#
_cell.length_a   1.000
_cell.length_b   1.000
_cell.length_c   1.000
_cell.angle_alpha   90.00
_cell.angle_beta   90.00
_cell.angle_gamma   90.00
#
_symmetry.space_group_name_H-M   'P 1'
#
loop_
_entity.id
_entity.type
_entity.pdbx_description
1 polymer ?
#
loop_
_entity_poly.entity_id
_entity_poly.type
_entity_poly.pdbx_seq_one_letter_code
_entity_poly.pdbx_strand_id
1 'polypeptide(L)'
;MDALEKLTRALVQLASRGDRPRCGDPVTRDYWTSDNNQERKHAAAWCAGCPVLNLCSAAADETSERFGVWAGVDRTPRPRPESRKASA
;
A
#
# COMPACT_ATOMS: atom_id res chain seq x y z
N MET A 1 -1.31 -15.83 -15.90
CA MET A 1 -0.57 -15.26 -14.76
C MET A 1 -1.22 -13.93 -14.40
N ASP A 2 -1.97 -13.96 -13.31
CA ASP A 2 -2.62 -12.83 -12.62
C ASP A 2 -1.55 -11.83 -12.13
N ALA A 3 -1.87 -10.54 -12.03
CA ALA A 3 -0.97 -9.53 -11.46
C ALA A 3 -0.56 -9.84 -10.00
N LEU A 4 -1.47 -10.39 -9.18
CA LEU A 4 -1.18 -10.81 -7.82
C LEU A 4 -0.18 -11.97 -7.78
N GLU A 5 -0.29 -12.92 -8.71
CA GLU A 5 0.65 -14.03 -8.85
C GLU A 5 2.05 -13.53 -9.25
N LYS A 6 2.12 -12.57 -10.19
CA LYS A 6 3.39 -11.94 -10.58
C LYS A 6 4.02 -11.17 -9.42
N LEU A 7 3.22 -10.43 -8.66
CA LEU A 7 3.67 -9.73 -7.45
C LEU A 7 4.21 -10.73 -6.42
N THR A 8 3.45 -11.78 -6.11
CA THR A 8 3.84 -12.84 -5.18
C THR A 8 5.18 -13.45 -5.59
N ARG A 9 5.32 -13.83 -6.87
CA ARG A 9 6.58 -14.38 -7.39
C ARG A 9 7.75 -13.41 -7.23
N ALA A 10 7.55 -12.12 -7.53
CA ALA A 10 8.61 -11.12 -7.40
C ALA A 10 9.02 -10.87 -5.94
N LEU A 11 8.07 -10.88 -5.01
CA LEU A 11 8.34 -10.79 -3.57
C LEU A 11 9.11 -12.00 -3.05
N VAL A 12 8.74 -13.22 -3.49
CA VAL A 12 9.48 -14.45 -3.16
C VAL A 12 10.90 -14.39 -3.71
N GLN A 13 11.09 -13.88 -4.93
CA GLN A 13 12.42 -13.71 -5.52
C GLN A 13 13.29 -12.70 -4.76
N LEU A 14 12.73 -11.57 -4.32
CA LEU A 14 13.44 -10.63 -3.46
C LEU A 14 13.87 -11.29 -2.16
N ALA A 15 12.94 -11.96 -1.48
CA ALA A 15 13.22 -12.65 -0.22
C ALA A 15 14.31 -13.71 -0.37
N SER A 16 14.34 -14.44 -1.49
CA SER A 16 15.38 -15.43 -1.78
C SER A 16 16.79 -14.83 -1.93
N ARG A 17 16.89 -13.54 -2.24
CA ARG A 17 18.15 -12.79 -2.33
C ARG A 17 18.53 -12.11 -1.00
N GLY A 18 17.71 -12.25 0.03
CA GLY A 18 17.86 -11.55 1.31
C GLY A 18 17.28 -10.13 1.31
N ASP A 19 16.72 -9.66 0.19
CA ASP A 19 16.09 -8.35 0.11
C ASP A 19 14.63 -8.43 0.55
N ARG A 20 14.21 -7.45 1.34
CA ARG A 20 12.82 -7.33 1.77
C ARG A 20 12.34 -5.90 1.58
N PRO A 21 11.26 -5.68 0.81
CA PRO A 21 10.67 -4.35 0.72
C PRO A 21 10.17 -3.93 2.11
N ARG A 22 10.22 -2.63 2.38
CA ARG A 22 9.90 -2.07 3.70
C ARG A 22 8.48 -2.43 4.17
N CYS A 23 7.53 -2.62 3.26
CA CYS A 23 6.18 -3.09 3.58
C CYS A 23 6.13 -4.50 4.20
N GLY A 24 7.16 -5.33 4.00
CA GLY A 24 7.29 -6.65 4.63
C GLY A 24 8.14 -6.68 5.90
N ASP A 25 8.77 -5.55 6.26
CA ASP A 25 9.66 -5.46 7.42
C ASP A 25 8.87 -5.48 8.75
N PRO A 26 9.23 -6.33 9.74
CA PRO A 26 8.47 -6.47 10.98
C PRO A 26 8.31 -5.19 11.81
N VAL A 27 9.24 -4.24 11.69
CA VAL A 27 9.23 -3.00 12.47
C VAL A 27 8.31 -1.96 11.85
N THR A 28 8.09 -2.03 10.54
CA THR A 28 7.44 -0.95 9.78
C THR A 28 6.18 -1.36 9.03
N ARG A 29 5.88 -2.67 8.91
CA ARG A 29 4.74 -3.18 8.13
C ARG A 29 3.41 -2.54 8.53
N ASP A 30 3.21 -2.26 9.82
CA ASP A 30 1.93 -1.79 10.34
C ASP A 30 1.57 -0.39 9.81
N TYR A 31 2.54 0.38 9.32
CA TYR A 31 2.29 1.70 8.73
C TYR A 31 1.45 1.62 7.43
N TRP A 32 1.52 0.51 6.68
CA TRP A 32 0.76 0.36 5.43
C TRP A 32 -0.74 0.16 5.65
N THR A 33 -1.13 -0.36 6.82
CA THR A 33 -2.51 -0.67 7.20
C THR A 33 -2.96 0.06 8.46
N SER A 34 -2.19 1.04 8.93
CA SER A 34 -2.52 1.82 10.13
C SER A 34 -3.82 2.60 9.94
N ASP A 35 -4.59 2.76 11.00
CA ASP A 35 -5.75 3.66 11.04
C ASP A 35 -5.33 5.13 10.93
N ASN A 36 -4.11 5.48 11.35
CA ASN A 36 -3.57 6.83 11.29
C ASN A 36 -3.19 7.21 9.84
N ASN A 37 -3.85 8.24 9.32
CA ASN A 37 -3.61 8.72 7.95
C ASN A 37 -2.17 9.22 7.73
N GLN A 38 -1.52 9.76 8.77
CA GLN A 38 -0.14 10.24 8.66
C GLN A 38 0.84 9.08 8.57
N GLU A 39 0.61 7.99 9.29
CA GLU A 39 1.43 6.78 9.18
C GLU A 39 1.34 6.17 7.79
N ARG A 40 0.12 6.06 7.23
CA ARG A 40 -0.07 5.63 5.84
C ARG A 40 0.60 6.57 4.84
N LYS A 41 0.56 7.89 5.08
CA LYS A 41 1.27 8.87 4.24
C LYS A 41 2.80 8.65 4.25
N HIS A 42 3.39 8.32 5.40
CA HIS A 42 4.81 7.97 5.48
C HIS A 42 5.13 6.66 4.75
N ALA A 43 4.30 5.62 4.93
CA ALA A 43 4.43 4.37 4.18
C ALA A 43 4.36 4.57 2.66
N ALA A 44 3.47 5.45 2.19
CA ALA A 44 3.38 5.80 0.78
C ALA A 44 4.69 6.40 0.25
N ALA A 45 5.31 7.32 1.00
CA ALA A 45 6.60 7.90 0.63
C ALA A 45 7.73 6.85 0.58
N TRP A 46 7.72 5.86 1.47
CA TRP A 46 8.70 4.77 1.49
C TRP A 46 8.59 3.81 0.30
N CYS A 47 7.53 3.88 -0.50
CA CYS A 47 7.42 3.08 -1.71
C CYS A 47 8.36 3.57 -2.83
N ALA A 48 8.88 4.79 -2.75
CA ALA A 48 9.81 5.33 -3.73
C ALA A 48 11.07 4.45 -3.84
N GLY A 49 11.39 3.99 -5.04
CA GLY A 49 12.52 3.10 -5.30
C GLY A 49 12.26 1.61 -5.05
N CYS A 50 11.03 1.21 -4.69
CA CYS A 50 10.69 -0.20 -4.52
C CYS A 50 10.75 -0.96 -5.87
N PRO A 51 11.52 -2.06 -5.99
CA PRO A 51 11.68 -2.79 -7.25
C PRO A 51 10.40 -3.48 -7.76
N VAL A 52 9.42 -3.69 -6.89
CA VAL A 52 8.12 -4.31 -7.24
C VAL A 52 6.97 -3.30 -7.33
N LEU A 53 7.27 -2.00 -7.37
CA LEU A 53 6.25 -0.93 -7.37
C LEU A 53 5.18 -1.12 -8.46
N ASN A 54 5.60 -1.40 -9.70
CA ASN A 54 4.68 -1.56 -10.82
C ASN A 54 3.80 -2.80 -10.69
N LEU A 55 4.36 -3.91 -10.20
CA LEU A 55 3.60 -5.14 -9.94
C LEU A 55 2.63 -4.94 -8.76
N CYS A 56 3.04 -4.17 -7.75
CA CYS A 56 2.19 -3.80 -6.63
C CYS A 56 0.99 -2.97 -7.10
N SER A 57 1.19 -2.02 -8.02
CA SER A 57 0.10 -1.23 -8.59
C SER A 57 -0.87 -2.12 -9.36
N ALA A 58 -0.33 -2.96 -10.26
CA ALA A 58 -1.15 -3.83 -11.09
C ALA A 58 -1.98 -4.82 -10.24
N ALA A 59 -1.39 -5.42 -9.21
CA ALA A 59 -2.10 -6.32 -8.31
C ALA A 59 -3.22 -5.60 -7.56
N ALA A 60 -2.93 -4.41 -7.03
CA ALA A 60 -3.91 -3.63 -6.27
C ALA A 60 -5.07 -3.15 -7.16
N ASP A 61 -4.81 -2.84 -8.43
CA ASP A 61 -5.82 -2.47 -9.41
C ASP A 61 -6.68 -3.68 -9.80
N GLU A 62 -6.07 -4.85 -10.02
CA GLU A 62 -6.76 -6.10 -10.35
C GLU A 62 -7.66 -6.58 -9.22
N THR A 63 -7.20 -6.55 -7.97
CA THR A 63 -8.02 -6.96 -6.80
C THR A 63 -8.93 -5.85 -6.27
N SER A 64 -8.86 -4.64 -6.85
CA SER A 64 -9.65 -3.49 -6.42
C SER A 64 -9.48 -3.16 -4.94
N GLU A 65 -8.24 -3.15 -4.44
CA GLU A 65 -7.95 -2.86 -3.03
C GLU A 65 -8.41 -1.46 -2.65
N ARG A 66 -9.21 -1.38 -1.58
CA ARG A 66 -9.80 -0.13 -1.07
C ARG A 66 -9.22 0.30 0.27
N PHE A 67 -8.18 -0.37 0.76
CA PHE A 67 -7.62 -0.06 2.06
C PHE A 67 -6.11 -0.19 2.07
N GLY A 68 -5.48 0.67 2.85
CA GLY A 68 -4.04 0.69 3.05
C GLY A 68 -3.29 1.33 1.89
N VAL A 69 -1.96 1.26 1.99
CA VAL A 69 -1.04 1.83 1.01
C VAL A 69 -0.65 0.78 -0.02
N TRP A 70 -0.82 1.11 -1.30
CA TRP A 70 -0.44 0.25 -2.42
C TRP A 70 0.31 1.07 -3.45
N ALA A 71 1.48 0.59 -3.88
CA ALA A 71 2.32 1.26 -4.88
C ALA A 71 2.56 2.77 -4.62
N GLY A 72 2.70 3.16 -3.35
CA GLY A 72 2.90 4.56 -2.97
C GLY A 72 1.61 5.40 -2.92
N VAL A 73 0.44 4.78 -3.00
CA VAL A 73 -0.87 5.43 -2.93
C VAL A 73 -1.65 4.92 -1.73
N ASP A 74 -2.07 5.82 -0.82
CA ASP A 74 -3.05 5.49 0.22
C ASP A 74 -4.44 5.36 -0.43
N ARG A 75 -4.97 4.14 -0.46
CA ARG A 75 -6.28 3.81 -1.05
C ARG A 75 -7.41 3.85 -0.04
N THR A 76 -7.12 4.05 1.24
CA THR A 76 -8.13 4.16 2.28
C THR A 76 -9.02 5.39 1.99
N PRO A 77 -10.35 5.21 1.87
CA PRO A 77 -11.27 6.31 1.66
C PRO A 77 -11.14 7.31 2.79
N ARG A 78 -10.95 8.58 2.45
CA ARG A 78 -11.06 9.64 3.46
C ARG A 78 -12.54 9.75 3.83
N PRO A 79 -12.88 9.83 5.13
CA PRO A 79 -14.22 10.20 5.52
C PRO A 79 -14.56 11.52 4.84
N ARG A 80 -15.68 11.54 4.12
CA ARG A 80 -16.17 12.76 3.48
C ARG A 80 -16.41 13.75 4.61
N PRO A 81 -15.86 14.98 4.57
CA PRO A 81 -16.23 15.98 5.55
C PRO A 81 -17.75 16.13 5.45
N GLU A 82 -18.45 15.86 6.55
CA GLU A 82 -19.88 16.15 6.63
C GLU A 82 -20.02 17.64 6.34
N SER A 83 -20.52 17.96 5.16
CA SER A 83 -20.97 19.29 4.82
C SER A 83 -21.90 19.73 5.94
N ARG A 84 -21.47 20.73 6.72
CA ARG A 84 -22.23 21.37 7.80
C ARG A 84 -23.69 21.45 7.38
N LYS A 85 -24.55 20.59 7.97
CA LYS A 85 -25.99 20.82 7.89
C LYS A 85 -26.23 22.16 8.57
N ALA A 86 -26.82 23.06 7.79
CA ALA A 86 -27.19 24.40 8.18
C ALA A 86 -27.84 24.41 9.57
N SER A 87 -27.35 25.30 10.43
CA SER A 87 -28.14 25.83 11.53
C SER A 87 -29.43 26.41 10.96
N ALA A 88 -30.56 25.90 11.42
CA ALA A 88 -31.88 26.52 11.30
C ALA A 88 -32.41 26.70 12.73
#